data_AF-A0A8T7GTD5-F1
#
_entry.id   AF-A0A8T7GTD5-F1
#
_cell.length_a   1.000
_cell.length_b   1.000
_cell.length_c   1.000
_cell.angle_alpha   90.00
_cell.angle_beta   90.00
_cell.angle_gamma   90.00
#
_symmetry.space_group_name_H-M   'P 1'
#
loop_
_entity.id
_entity.type
_entity.pdbx_description
1 polymer ?
#
loop_
_entity_poly.entity_id
_entity_poly.type
_entity_poly.pdbx_seq_one_letter_code
_entity_poly.pdbx_strand_id
1 'polypeptide(L)' 'IDRYIKEYIICPVCNSPDTRTEKIKKLGFLLCEACGAKSSIKGNYA' A
#
# COMPACT_ATOMS: atom_id res chain seq x y z
N ILE A 1 4.07 4.25 14.76
CA ILE A 1 3.35 3.00 14.41
C ILE A 1 2.04 3.32 13.67
N ASP A 2 1.16 4.15 14.22
CA ASP A 2 -0.20 4.41 13.66
C ASP A 2 -0.22 4.90 12.19
N ARG A 3 0.71 5.79 11.83
CA ARG A 3 0.85 6.31 10.46
C ARG A 3 1.21 5.23 9.43
N TYR A 4 2.14 4.34 9.78
CA TYR A 4 2.56 3.25 8.89
C TYR A 4 1.39 2.31 8.60
N ILE A 5 0.58 2.01 9.60
CA ILE A 5 -0.61 1.18 9.44
C ILE A 5 -1.62 1.86 8.52
N LYS A 6 -1.88 3.16 8.72
CA LYS A 6 -2.81 3.90 7.87
C LYS A 6 -2.33 4.07 6.43
N GLU A 7 -1.03 4.19 6.20
CA GLU A 7 -0.46 4.46 4.87
C GLU A 7 -0.08 3.19 4.09
N TYR A 8 0.26 2.09 4.79
CA TYR A 8 0.79 0.87 4.16
C TYR A 8 0.00 -0.40 4.45
N ILE A 9 -0.95 -0.38 5.39
CA ILE A 9 -1.82 -1.52 5.69
C ILE A 9 -3.25 -1.21 5.23
N ILE A 10 -3.74 0.00 5.52
CA ILE A 10 -5.10 0.40 5.16
C ILE A 10 -5.14 0.89 3.71
N CYS A 11 -5.99 0.25 2.90
CA CYS A 11 -6.26 0.72 1.55
C CYS A 11 -7.04 2.05 1.58
N PRO A 12 -6.65 3.09 0.82
CA PRO A 12 -7.38 4.37 0.78
C PRO A 12 -8.74 4.28 0.07
N VAL A 13 -9.05 3.17 -0.62
CA VAL A 13 -10.30 3.01 -1.38
C VAL A 13 -11.39 2.37 -0.54
N CYS A 14 -11.06 1.29 0.19
CA CYS A 14 -12.04 0.49 0.93
C CYS A 14 -11.80 0.48 2.44
N ASN A 15 -10.76 1.16 2.93
CA ASN A 15 -10.29 1.13 4.32
C ASN A 15 -9.98 -0.27 4.86
N SER A 16 -9.86 -1.29 4.00
CA SER A 16 -9.49 -2.64 4.40
C SER A 16 -8.00 -2.70 4.74
N PRO A 17 -7.62 -3.41 5.82
CA PRO A 17 -6.22 -3.67 6.15
C PRO A 17 -5.58 -4.73 5.24
N ASP A 18 -6.36 -5.35 4.35
CA ASP A 18 -5.94 -6.41 3.43
C ASP A 18 -5.24 -5.82 2.19
N THR A 19 -3.98 -5.46 2.38
CA THR A 19 -3.09 -4.98 1.32
C THR A 19 -1.79 -5.79 1.27
N ARG A 20 -1.33 -6.06 0.05
CA ARG A 20 -0.12 -6.80 -0.30
C ARG A 20 0.87 -5.85 -0.94
N THR A 21 2.09 -5.78 -0.40
CA THR A 21 3.15 -4.96 -0.99
C THR A 21 4.00 -5.79 -1.94
N GLU A 22 4.01 -5.43 -3.22
CA GLU A 22 4.89 -6.02 -4.24
C GLU A 22 6.01 -5.05 -4.61
N LYS A 23 7.26 -5.50 -4.48
CA LYS A 23 8.44 -4.72 -4.90
C LYS A 23 8.85 -5.18 -6.29
N ILE A 24 8.67 -4.31 -7.29
CA ILE A 24 9.13 -4.57 -8.65
C ILE A 24 10.33 -3.66 -8.93
N LYS A 25 11.52 -4.28 -9.00
CA LYS A 25 12.80 -3.59 -9.18
C LYS A 25 13.07 -2.56 -8.07
N LYS A 26 12.95 -1.26 -8.40
CA LYS A 26 13.18 -0.11 -7.49
C LYS A 26 11.89 0.56 -7.03
N LEU A 27 10.73 0.08 -7.48
CA LEU A 27 9.43 0.66 -7.18
C LEU A 27 8.65 -0.31 -6.29
N GLY A 28 8.12 0.21 -5.19
CA GLY A 28 7.12 -0.50 -4.41
C GLY A 28 5.74 -0.25 -4.98
N PHE A 29 4.91 -1.29 -4.99
CA PHE A 29 3.49 -1.21 -5.28
C PHE A 29 2.72 -1.81 -4.09
N LEU A 30 1.65 -1.14 -3.69
CA LEU A 30 0.67 -1.62 -2.74
C LEU A 30 -0.54 -2.11 -3.54
N LEU A 31 -0.82 -3.39 -3.48
CA LEU A 31 -2.00 -4.01 -4.08
C LEU A 31 -3.00 -4.35 -2.99
N CYS A 32 -4.21 -3.82 -3.09
CA CYS A 32 -5.34 -4.20 -2.24
C CYS A 32 -5.97 -5.49 -2.77
N GLU A 33 -6.02 -6.55 -1.96
CA GLU A 33 -6.66 -7.82 -2.36
C GLU A 33 -8.18 -7.76 -2.19
N ALA A 34 -8.68 -6.94 -1.25
CA ALA A 34 -10.12 -6.76 -1.04
C ALA A 34 -10.82 -5.99 -2.17
N CYS A 35 -10.11 -5.06 -2.80
CA CYS A 35 -10.68 -4.10 -3.76
C CYS A 35 -9.99 -4.09 -5.12
N GLY A 36 -8.86 -4.79 -5.27
CA GLY A 36 -8.07 -4.82 -6.51
C GLY A 36 -7.30 -3.52 -6.80
N ALA A 37 -7.34 -2.54 -5.90
CA ALA A 37 -6.67 -1.26 -6.11
C ALA A 37 -5.14 -1.43 -6.11
N LYS A 38 -4.50 -1.09 -7.23
CA LYS A 38 -3.04 -1.02 -7.36
C LYS A 38 -2.59 0.42 -7.15
N SER A 39 -1.94 0.69 -6.03
CA SER A 39 -1.35 1.98 -5.72
C SER A 39 0.17 1.89 -5.79
N SER A 40 0.82 2.78 -6.55
CA SER A 40 2.27 2.91 -6.47
C SER A 40 2.62 3.61 -5.17
N ILE A 41 3.25 2.91 -4.22
CA ILE A 41 3.80 3.54 -3.03
C ILE A 41 5.04 4.33 -3.44
N LYS A 42 4.83 5.59 -3.82
CA LYS A 42 5.88 6.61 -3.88
C LYS A 42 6.18 7.04 -2.45
N GLY A 43 6.75 6.13 -1.66
CA GLY A 43 7.36 6.54 -0.41
C GLY A 43 8.51 7.47 -0.75
N ASN A 44 8.46 8.71 -0.27
CA ASN A 44 9.65 9.51 -0.03
C ASN A 44 10.59 8.68 0.85
N TYR A 45 11.42 7.84 0.23
CA TYR A 45 12.68 7.42 0.81
C TYR A 45 13.67 8.55 0.48
N ALA A 46 13.53 9.65 1.21
CA ALA A 46 14.55 10.65 1.43
C ALA A 46 14.73 10.77 2.94
#